data_AF-A0A536XPJ2-F1
#
_entry.id   AF-A0A536XPJ2-F1
#
_cell.length_a   1.000
_cell.length_b   1.000
_cell.length_c   1.000
_cell.angle_alpha   90.00
_cell.angle_beta   90.00
_cell.angle_gamma   90.00
#
_symmetry.space_group_name_H-M   'P 1'
#
loop_
_entity.id
_entity.type
_entity.pdbx_description
1 polymer ?
#
loop_
_entity_poly.entity_id
_entity_poly.type
_entity_poly.pdbx_seq_one_letter_code
_entity_poly.pdbx_strand_id
1 'polypeptide(L)' 'SLVLENRVVFGSVNANRRHYEDAAWALARAHRGWLERLVTRKVRLDDWDQAYEKHEHDVKTVLCFED' A
#
# COMPACT_ATOMS: atom_id res chain seq x y z
N SER A 1 42.45 8.37 12.71
CA SER A 1 41.16 8.91 13.17
C SER A 1 40.12 7.82 12.99
N LEU A 2 39.54 7.30 14.07
CA LEU A 2 38.45 6.32 14.04
C LEU A 2 37.14 7.11 14.14
N VAL A 3 36.39 7.22 13.04
CA VAL A 3 35.08 7.88 13.07
C VAL A 3 34.03 6.84 13.44
N LEU A 4 33.58 6.87 14.69
CA LEU A 4 32.45 6.07 15.18
C LEU A 4 31.19 6.96 15.19
N GLU A 5 30.01 6.36 14.95
CA GLU A 5 28.66 6.99 15.06
C GLU A 5 28.16 7.91 13.92
N ASN A 6 28.51 7.64 12.66
CA ASN A 6 27.88 8.30 11.49
C ASN A 6 26.43 7.83 11.27
N ARG A 7 25.51 8.18 12.18
CA ARG A 7 24.08 7.85 12.09
C ARG A 7 23.32 8.98 11.41
N VAL A 8 22.29 8.63 10.64
CA VAL A 8 21.38 9.58 10.00
C VAL A 8 19.94 9.28 10.38
N VAL A 9 19.17 10.34 10.59
CA VAL A 9 17.71 10.30 10.69
C VAL A 9 17.17 11.30 9.68
N PHE A 10 16.22 10.88 8.84
CA PHE A 10 15.53 11.77 7.91
C PHE A 10 14.04 11.49 7.93
N GLY A 11 13.24 12.54 7.75
CA GLY A 11 11.79 12.43 7.61
C GLY A 11 11.40 12.23 6.15
N SER A 12 10.39 11.39 5.91
CA SER A 12 9.77 11.24 4.59
C SER A 12 8.26 11.37 4.76
N VAL A 13 7.64 12.21 3.94
CA VAL A 13 6.20 12.36 3.86
C VAL A 13 5.82 12.67 2.42
N ASN A 14 4.69 12.12 1.99
CA ASN A 14 4.13 12.25 0.64
C ASN A 14 4.97 11.58 -0.47
N ALA A 15 4.43 11.61 -1.68
CA ALA A 15 5.03 11.08 -2.89
C ALA A 15 4.78 12.01 -4.08
N ASN A 16 5.71 11.98 -5.05
CA ASN A 16 5.59 12.67 -6.33
C ASN A 16 5.38 11.65 -7.46
N ARG A 17 5.01 12.11 -8.65
CA ARG A 17 4.74 11.27 -9.84
C ARG A 17 5.75 10.14 -10.04
N ARG A 18 7.06 10.44 -9.97
CA ARG A 18 8.11 9.43 -10.15
C ARG A 18 7.98 8.25 -9.17
N HIS A 19 7.54 8.49 -7.94
CA HIS A 19 7.36 7.41 -6.96
C HIS A 19 6.17 6.52 -7.32
N TYR A 20 5.11 7.06 -7.94
CA TYR A 20 3.99 6.26 -8.44
C TYR A 20 4.39 5.44 -9.67
N GLU A 21 5.19 6.02 -10.56
CA GLU A 21 5.77 5.30 -11.72
C GLU A 21 6.66 4.14 -11.23
N ASP A 22 7.54 4.40 -10.27
CA ASP A 22 8.39 3.38 -9.64
C ASP A 22 7.56 2.29 -8.94
N ALA A 23 6.48 2.68 -8.25
CA ALA A 23 5.57 1.74 -7.60
C ALA A 23 4.89 0.81 -8.61
N ALA A 24 4.43 1.33 -9.75
CA ALA A 24 3.85 0.51 -10.82
C ALA A 24 4.87 -0.52 -11.36
N TRP A 25 6.11 -0.09 -11.61
CA TRP A 25 7.19 -0.98 -12.02
C TRP A 25 7.52 -2.05 -10.98
N ALA A 26 7.57 -1.68 -9.70
CA ALA A 26 7.84 -2.61 -8.61
C ALA A 26 6.72 -3.64 -8.46
N LEU A 27 5.45 -3.20 -8.47
CA LEU A 27 4.28 -4.06 -8.34
C LEU A 27 4.16 -5.02 -9.54
N ALA A 28 4.42 -4.56 -10.77
CA ALA A 28 4.40 -5.43 -11.96
C ALA A 28 5.41 -6.59 -11.89
N ARG A 29 6.49 -6.45 -11.11
CA ARG A 29 7.53 -7.45 -10.92
C ARG A 29 7.37 -8.28 -9.64
N ALA A 30 6.38 -7.96 -8.81
CA ALA A 30 6.16 -8.65 -7.55
C ALA A 30 5.51 -10.03 -7.77
N HIS A 31 5.67 -10.92 -6.78
CA HIS A 31 5.07 -12.25 -6.83
C HIS A 31 3.55 -12.17 -6.83
N ARG A 32 2.91 -12.73 -7.86
CA ARG A 32 1.46 -12.62 -8.07
C ARG A 32 0.63 -13.16 -6.91
N GLY A 33 0.96 -14.35 -6.39
CA GLY A 33 0.25 -14.91 -5.23
C GLY A 33 0.46 -14.12 -3.93
N TRP A 34 1.45 -13.22 -3.86
CA TRP A 34 1.57 -12.28 -2.76
C TRP A 34 0.67 -11.07 -2.99
N LEU A 35 0.65 -10.52 -4.21
CA LEU A 35 -0.22 -9.39 -4.60
C LEU A 35 -1.71 -9.69 -4.44
N GLU A 36 -2.13 -10.92 -4.76
CA GLU A 36 -3.53 -11.36 -4.64
C GLU A 36 -4.03 -11.32 -3.18
N ARG A 37 -3.13 -11.28 -2.19
CA ARG A 37 -3.47 -11.16 -0.77
C ARG A 37 -3.42 -9.72 -0.25
N LEU A 38 -2.94 -8.76 -1.05
CA LEU A 38 -2.80 -7.37 -0.62
C LEU A 38 -4.16 -6.68 -0.50
N VAL A 39 -5.06 -6.93 -1.46
CA VAL A 39 -6.46 -6.46 -1.41
C VAL A 39 -7.26 -7.48 -0.60
N THR A 40 -7.43 -7.21 0.69
CA THR A 40 -8.06 -8.14 1.62
C THR A 40 -9.58 -8.16 1.51
N ARG A 41 -10.19 -7.04 1.12
CA ARG A 41 -11.64 -6.92 0.93
C ARG A 41 -12.00 -6.05 -0.27
N LYS A 42 -13.08 -6.43 -0.95
CA LYS A 42 -13.73 -5.66 -2.01
C LYS A 42 -15.17 -5.44 -1.59
N VAL A 43 -15.60 -4.19 -1.54
CA VAL A 43 -16.91 -3.79 -1.02
C VAL A 43 -17.64 -3.03 -2.11
N ARG A 44 -18.93 -3.32 -2.32
CA ARG A 44 -19.75 -2.58 -3.29
C ARG A 44 -19.94 -1.14 -2.80
N LEU A 45 -20.08 -0.20 -3.73
CA LEU A 45 -20.31 1.20 -3.37
C LEU A 45 -21.59 1.41 -2.54
N ASP A 46 -22.63 0.59 -2.76
CA ASP A 46 -23.86 0.63 -1.97
C ASP A 46 -23.63 0.32 -0.48
N ASP A 47 -22.58 -0.44 -0.18
CA ASP A 47 -22.16 -0.90 1.17
C ASP A 47 -20.89 -0.19 1.66
N TRP A 48 -20.63 1.03 1.18
CA TRP A 48 -19.34 1.71 1.34
C TRP A 48 -18.88 1.86 2.80
N ASP A 49 -19.81 1.94 3.74
CA ASP A 49 -19.55 2.07 5.18
C ASP A 49 -18.78 0.86 5.73
N GLN A 50 -19.10 -0.35 5.25
CA GLN A 50 -18.41 -1.59 5.62
C GLN A 50 -16.91 -1.57 5.23
N ALA A 51 -16.53 -0.76 4.23
CA ALA A 51 -15.13 -0.62 3.84
C ALA A 51 -14.25 0.06 4.91
N TYR A 52 -14.88 0.80 5.84
CA TYR A 52 -14.22 1.52 6.92
C TYR A 52 -14.30 0.81 8.28
N GLU A 53 -15.06 -0.28 8.37
CA GLU A 53 -15.02 -1.20 9.50
C GLU A 53 -13.68 -1.94 9.51
N LYS A 54 -13.02 -2.00 10.67
CA LYS A 54 -11.71 -2.66 10.81
C LYS A 54 -11.89 -4.12 11.18
N HIS A 55 -11.27 -5.01 10.42
CA HIS A 55 -11.21 -6.43 10.75
C HIS A 55 -9.77 -6.87 11.02
N GLU A 56 -9.63 -7.99 11.74
CA GLU A 56 -8.33 -8.61 11.92
C GLU A 56 -7.73 -8.98 10.56
N HIS A 57 -6.43 -8.75 10.39
CA HIS A 57 -5.67 -9.02 9.16
C HIS A 57 -5.97 -8.14 7.93
N ASP A 58 -6.82 -7.11 8.04
CA ASP A 58 -7.02 -6.17 6.94
C ASP A 58 -5.72 -5.45 6.52
N VAL A 59 -5.51 -5.33 5.20
CA VAL A 59 -4.40 -4.55 4.63
C VAL A 59 -4.94 -3.46 3.72
N LYS A 60 -5.71 -3.82 2.69
CA LYS A 60 -6.31 -2.87 1.75
C LYS A 60 -7.72 -3.30 1.36
N THR A 61 -8.70 -2.49 1.77
CA THR A 61 -10.06 -2.56 1.25
C THR A 61 -10.22 -1.63 0.06
N VAL A 62 -10.98 -2.06 -0.95
CA VAL A 62 -11.33 -1.26 -2.14
C VAL A 62 -12.85 -1.18 -2.31
N LEU A 63 -13.33 -0.04 -2.80
CA LEU A 63 -14.71 0.15 -3.22
C LEU A 63 -14.85 -0.20 -4.71
N CYS A 64 -15.82 -1.03 -5.02
CA CYS A 64 -16.22 -1.40 -6.38
C CYS A 64 -17.39 -0.51 -6.80
N PHE A 65 -17.14 0.38 -7.76
CA PHE A 65 -18.12 1.37 -8.24
C PHE A 65 -19.13 0.78 -9.23
N GLU A 66 -18.76 -0.30 -9.92
CA GLU A 66 -19.59 -1.13 -10.81
C GLU A 66 -19.04 -2.58 -10.75
N ASP A 67 -19.76 -3.56 -11.30
CA ASP A 67 -19.18 -4.89 -11.59
C ASP A 67 -18.32 -4.85 -12.86
#